data_AF-A0A2M8LYR2-F1
#
_entry.id   AF-A0A2M8LYR2-F1
#
_cell.length_a   1.000
_cell.length_b   1.000
_cell.length_c   1.000
_cell.angle_alpha   90.00
_cell.angle_beta   90.00
_cell.angle_gamma   90.00
#
_symmetry.space_group_name_H-M   'P 1'
#
loop_
_entity.id
_entity.type
_entity.pdbx_description
1 polymer ?
#
loop_
_entity_poly.entity_id
_entity_poly.type
_entity_poly.pdbx_seq_one_letter_code
_entity_poly.pdbx_strand_id
1 'polypeptide(L)'
;MMDMAVELVTLADGIPGAKPTEIPGLSGPVSKLFGYGLWLLILAGAGGTGFGVYKLAVADKSRHGGGSEPFKWMGGGVATILLAGSLITILNGIAG
;
A
#
# COMPACT_ATOMS: atom_id res chain seq x y z
N MET A 1 3.12 32.12 -10.00
CA MET A 1 3.15 30.70 -9.61
C MET A 1 1.94 29.89 -10.10
N MET A 2 0.86 30.51 -10.60
CA MET A 2 -0.30 29.78 -11.15
C MET A 2 -0.11 29.33 -12.61
N ASP A 3 0.75 29.98 -13.41
CA ASP A 3 0.97 29.61 -14.82
C ASP A 3 1.58 28.22 -15.03
N MET A 4 2.52 27.81 -14.17
CA MET A 4 3.13 26.47 -14.22
C MET A 4 2.10 25.34 -14.00
N ALA A 5 1.10 25.57 -13.15
CA ALA A 5 0.07 24.57 -12.88
C ALA A 5 -0.90 24.41 -14.07
N VAL A 6 -1.16 25.49 -14.79
CA VAL A 6 -2.01 25.48 -15.99
C VAL A 6 -1.31 24.73 -17.13
N GLU A 7 -0.01 24.95 -17.36
CA GLU A 7 0.76 24.20 -18.37
C GLU A 7 0.85 22.70 -18.06
N LEU A 8 0.99 22.30 -16.79
CA LEU A 8 1.06 20.89 -16.43
C LEU A 8 -0.28 20.16 -16.65
N VAL A 9 -1.41 20.84 -16.46
CA VAL A 9 -2.75 20.29 -16.70
C VAL A 9 -3.02 20.16 -18.20
N THR A 10 -2.62 21.15 -19.02
CA THR A 10 -2.75 21.05 -20.48
C THR A 10 -1.76 20.07 -21.13
N LEU A 11 -0.58 19.84 -20.55
CA LEU A 11 0.31 18.75 -20.98
C LEU A 11 -0.28 17.36 -20.67
N ALA A 12 -1.00 17.22 -19.55
CA ALA A 12 -1.64 15.96 -19.17
C ALA A 12 -2.83 15.60 -20.09
N ASP A 13 -3.54 16.60 -20.64
CA ASP A 13 -4.60 16.40 -21.65
C ASP A 13 -4.05 16.04 -23.04
N GLY A 14 -2.78 16.37 -23.33
CA GLY A 14 -2.15 16.13 -24.64
C GLY A 14 -1.50 14.76 -24.80
N ILE A 15 -1.22 14.05 -23.71
CA ILE A 15 -0.77 12.66 -23.76
C ILE A 15 -2.05 11.82 -23.75
N PRO A 16 -2.39 11.11 -24.86
CA PRO A 16 -3.52 10.20 -24.83
C PRO A 16 -3.26 9.25 -23.67
N GLY A 17 -4.10 9.35 -22.63
CA GLY A 17 -3.97 8.54 -21.43
C GLY A 17 -3.80 7.11 -21.90
N ALA A 18 -2.61 6.56 -21.67
CA ALA A 18 -2.27 5.23 -22.15
C ALA A 18 -3.24 4.28 -21.46
N LYS A 19 -4.35 4.00 -22.15
CA LYS A 19 -5.32 3.00 -21.72
C LYS A 19 -4.49 1.75 -21.51
N PRO A 20 -4.47 1.18 -20.30
CA PRO A 20 -3.77 -0.07 -20.05
C PRO A 20 -4.27 -1.07 -21.08
N THR A 21 -3.43 -1.38 -22.07
CA THR A 21 -3.82 -2.28 -23.14
C THR A 21 -3.93 -3.65 -22.49
N GLU A 22 -5.15 -4.12 -22.25
CA GLU A 22 -5.35 -5.46 -21.73
C GLU A 22 -4.71 -6.45 -22.70
N ILE A 23 -3.72 -7.22 -22.22
CA ILE A 23 -3.15 -8.32 -22.98
C ILE A 23 -4.17 -9.48 -22.92
N PRO A 24 -4.79 -9.87 -24.03
CA PRO A 24 -5.83 -10.89 -24.03
C PRO A 24 -5.30 -12.21 -23.45
N GLY A 25 -5.97 -12.74 -22.41
CA GLY A 25 -5.59 -14.01 -21.77
C GLY A 25 -4.63 -13.90 -20.58
N LEU A 26 -4.05 -12.71 -20.29
CA LEU A 26 -3.16 -12.49 -19.15
C LEU A 26 -3.83 -11.81 -17.95
N SER A 27 -5.00 -11.17 -18.14
CA SER A 27 -5.74 -10.48 -17.07
C SER A 27 -6.16 -11.42 -15.94
N GLY A 28 -6.64 -12.62 -16.26
CA GLY A 28 -7.10 -13.61 -15.28
C GLY A 28 -5.99 -14.15 -14.36
N PRO A 29 -4.87 -14.67 -14.89
CA PRO A 29 -3.75 -15.15 -14.08
C PRO A 29 -3.07 -14.05 -13.27
N VAL A 30 -2.87 -12.87 -13.85
CA VAL A 30 -2.21 -11.74 -13.20
C VAL A 30 -3.08 -11.19 -12.08
N SER A 31 -4.38 -11.02 -12.31
CA SER A 31 -5.34 -10.60 -11.28
C SER A 31 -5.36 -11.55 -10.08
N LYS A 32 -5.34 -12.88 -10.32
CA LYS A 32 -5.24 -13.88 -9.24
C LYS A 32 -3.92 -13.76 -8.46
N LEU A 33 -2.80 -13.60 -9.15
CA LEU A 33 -1.48 -13.49 -8.52
C LEU A 33 -1.38 -12.23 -7.66
N PHE A 34 -1.82 -11.09 -8.18
CA PHE A 34 -1.88 -9.83 -7.42
C PHE A 34 -2.88 -9.92 -6.26
N GLY A 35 -4.03 -10.56 -6.43
CA GLY A 35 -5.00 -10.77 -5.35
C GLY A 35 -4.40 -11.57 -4.18
N TYR A 36 -3.69 -12.66 -4.45
CA TYR A 36 -2.99 -13.42 -3.40
C TYR A 36 -1.82 -12.65 -2.79
N GLY A 37 -1.01 -11.97 -3.62
CA GLY A 37 0.11 -11.15 -3.14
C GLY A 37 -0.34 -10.00 -2.24
N LEU A 38 -1.45 -9.35 -2.59
CA LEU A 38 -2.07 -8.30 -1.79
C LEU A 38 -2.62 -8.81 -0.46
N TRP A 39 -3.22 -10.01 -0.46
CA TRP A 39 -3.62 -10.66 0.78
C TRP A 39 -2.45 -10.94 1.71
N LEU A 40 -1.31 -11.39 1.17
CA LEU A 40 -0.08 -11.58 1.96
C LEU A 40 0.43 -10.27 2.56
N LEU A 41 0.39 -9.17 1.79
CA LEU A 41 0.76 -7.84 2.29
C LEU A 41 -0.15 -7.35 3.41
N ILE A 42 -1.47 -7.55 3.28
CA ILE A 42 -2.44 -7.20 4.33
C ILE A 42 -2.20 -8.03 5.59
N LEU A 43 -1.98 -9.34 5.44
CA LEU A 43 -1.68 -10.22 6.58
C LEU A 43 -0.35 -9.85 7.27
N ALA A 44 0.68 -9.52 6.50
CA ALA A 44 1.96 -9.04 7.03
C ALA A 44 1.80 -7.72 7.77
N GLY A 45 1.03 -6.78 7.21
CA GLY A 45 0.73 -5.50 7.83
C GLY A 45 -0.05 -5.65 9.14
N ALA A 46 -1.13 -6.43 9.13
CA ALA A 46 -1.92 -6.74 10.32
C ALA A 46 -1.10 -7.47 11.39
N GLY A 47 -0.26 -8.42 10.99
CA GLY A 47 0.67 -9.14 11.87
C GLY A 47 1.70 -8.22 12.50
N GLY A 48 2.30 -7.31 11.72
CA GLY A 48 3.27 -6.32 12.20
C GLY A 48 2.64 -5.34 13.20
N THR A 49 1.45 -4.82 12.91
CA THR A 49 0.71 -3.95 13.83
C THR A 49 0.30 -4.68 15.10
N GLY A 50 -0.25 -5.90 14.97
CA GLY A 50 -0.64 -6.72 16.12
C GLY A 50 0.55 -7.08 17.01
N PHE A 51 1.70 -7.43 16.42
CA PHE A 51 2.93 -7.71 17.16
C PHE A 51 3.47 -6.47 17.89
N GLY A 52 3.37 -5.30 17.26
CA GLY A 52 3.70 -4.03 17.92
C GLY A 52 2.80 -3.73 19.12
N VAL A 53 1.48 -3.95 19.01
CA VAL A 53 0.54 -3.80 20.13
C VAL A 53 0.82 -4.80 21.26
N TYR A 54 1.10 -6.06 20.91
CA TYR A 54 1.51 -7.07 21.89
C TYR A 54 2.78 -6.63 22.64
N LYS A 55 3.79 -6.13 21.92
CA LYS A 55 5.01 -5.62 22.52
C LYS A 55 4.76 -4.42 23.43
N LEU A 56 3.86 -3.50 23.07
CA LEU A 56 3.44 -2.40 23.97
C LEU A 56 2.84 -2.94 25.27
N ALA A 57 1.90 -3.86 25.17
CA ALA A 57 1.21 -4.44 26.32
C ALA A 57 2.16 -5.20 27.27
N VAL A 58 3.20 -5.85 26.72
CA VAL A 58 4.20 -6.59 27.51
C VAL A 58 5.32 -5.68 28.02
N ALA A 59 5.73 -4.66 27.25
CA ALA A 59 6.77 -3.72 27.65
C ALA A 59 6.37 -2.91 28.89
N ASP A 60 5.09 -2.58 29.03
CA ASP A 60 4.57 -1.88 30.21
C ASP A 60 4.68 -2.73 31.50
N LYS A 61 4.72 -4.07 31.35
CA LYS A 61 4.85 -5.03 32.46
C LYS A 61 6.30 -5.27 32.89
N SER A 62 7.26 -5.01 32.00
CA SER A 62 8.69 -5.25 32.23
C SER A 62 9.41 -3.90 32.30
N ARG A 63 9.52 -3.33 33.50
CA ARG A 63 10.00 -1.97 33.85
C ARG A 63 11.37 -1.50 33.30
N HIS A 64 12.00 -2.18 32.34
CA HIS A 64 13.31 -1.82 31.78
C HIS A 64 13.47 -2.10 30.26
N GLY A 65 12.40 -2.32 29.49
CA GLY A 65 12.50 -2.84 28.11
C GLY A 65 11.84 -2.03 26.98
N GLY A 66 11.46 -0.77 27.21
CA GLY A 66 10.53 -0.03 26.34
C GLY A 66 11.17 1.05 25.47
N GLY A 67 11.99 0.68 24.50
CA GLY A 67 12.39 1.59 23.41
C GLY A 67 11.28 1.78 22.36
N SER A 68 11.54 2.56 21.31
CA SER A 68 10.59 2.82 20.21
C SER A 68 10.27 1.61 19.31
N GLU A 69 10.76 0.42 19.64
CA GLU A 69 10.56 -0.82 18.88
C GLU A 69 9.10 -1.19 18.63
N PRO A 70 8.17 -1.14 19.60
CA PRO A 70 6.77 -1.47 19.35
C PRO A 70 6.15 -0.55 18.29
N PHE A 71 6.49 0.74 18.33
CA PHE A 71 6.03 1.72 17.36
C PHE A 71 6.65 1.51 15.98
N LYS A 72 7.88 0.97 15.87
CA LYS A 72 8.45 0.55 14.58
C LYS A 72 7.66 -0.58 13.95
N TRP A 73 7.26 -1.56 14.75
CA TRP A 73 6.41 -2.68 14.29
C TRP A 73 5.01 -2.20 13.89
N MET A 74 4.41 -1.31 14.68
CA MET A 74 3.12 -0.70 14.35
C MET A 74 3.18 0.16 13.09
N GLY A 75 4.15 1.06 13.00
CA GLY A 75 4.35 1.95 11.86
C GLY A 75 4.66 1.18 10.58
N GLY A 76 5.53 0.17 10.65
CA GLY A 76 5.81 -0.71 9.52
C GLY A 76 4.58 -1.51 9.07
N GLY A 77 3.79 -2.01 10.02
CA GLY A 77 2.54 -2.73 9.74
C GLY A 77 1.50 -1.84 9.05
N VAL A 78 1.27 -0.63 9.58
CA VAL A 78 0.33 0.34 9.00
C VAL A 78 0.80 0.82 7.62
N ALA A 79 2.09 1.12 7.46
CA ALA A 79 2.64 1.51 6.16
C ALA A 79 2.47 0.42 5.11
N THR A 80 2.62 -0.85 5.50
CA THR A 80 2.40 -2.00 4.60
C THR A 80 0.94 -2.13 4.17
N ILE A 81 -0.01 -1.89 5.09
CA ILE A 81 -1.45 -1.89 4.77
C ILE A 81 -1.78 -0.75 3.80
N LEU A 82 -1.25 0.46 4.04
CA LEU A 82 -1.47 1.61 3.17
C LEU A 82 -0.86 1.40 1.77
N LEU A 83 0.32 0.78 1.70
CA LEU A 83 0.95 0.40 0.43
C LEU A 83 0.11 -0.66 -0.32
N ALA A 84 -0.44 -1.63 0.39
CA ALA A 84 -1.34 -2.62 -0.22
C ALA A 84 -2.63 -1.96 -0.74
N GLY A 85 -3.21 -1.05 0.04
CA GLY A 85 -4.39 -0.29 -0.35
C GLY A 85 -4.16 0.59 -1.57
N SER A 86 -3.01 1.27 -1.66
CA SER A 86 -2.66 2.08 -2.83
C SER A 86 -2.45 1.21 -4.07
N LEU A 87 -1.78 0.05 -3.95
CA LEU A 87 -1.65 -0.90 -5.07
C LEU A 87 -3.01 -1.43 -5.54
N ILE A 88 -3.91 -1.80 -4.61
CA ILE A 88 -5.27 -2.24 -4.95
C ILE A 88 -6.01 -1.16 -5.73
N THR A 89 -5.88 0.10 -5.31
CA THR A 89 -6.56 1.24 -5.93
C THR A 89 -6.04 1.48 -7.35
N ILE A 90 -4.73 1.38 -7.56
CA ILE A 90 -4.11 1.48 -8.87
C ILE A 90 -4.57 0.33 -9.78
N LEU A 91 -4.57 -0.91 -9.28
CA LEU A 91 -4.97 -2.08 -10.06
C LEU A 91 -6.46 -2.03 -10.45
N ASN A 92 -7.32 -1.58 -9.54
CA ASN A 92 -8.75 -1.43 -9.82
C ASN A 92 -9.05 -0.20 -10.70
N GLY A 93 -8.28 0.87 -10.60
CA GLY A 93 -8.40 2.05 -11.47
C GLY A 93 -7.84 1.84 -12.88
N ILE A 94 -6.95 0.86 -13.07
CA ILE A 94 -6.45 0.41 -14.37
C ILE A 94 -7.45 -0.55 -15.05
N ALA A 95 -8.22 -1.31 -14.27
CA ALA A 95 -9.19 -2.29 -14.75
C ALA A 95 -10.63 -1.73 -14.92
N GLY A 96 -10.87 -0.48 -14.51
CA GLY A 96 -12.18 0.19 -14.53
C GLY A 96 -12.34 1.20 -15.66
#